data_AF-A0A3N7ZK01-F1
#
_entry.id   AF-A0A3N7ZK01-F1
#
_cell.length_a   1.000
_cell.length_b   1.000
_cell.length_c   1.000
_cell.angle_alpha   90.00
_cell.angle_beta   90.00
_cell.angle_gamma   90.00
#
_symmetry.space_group_name_H-M   'P 1'
#
loop_
_entity.id
_entity.type
_entity.pdbx_description
1 polymer ?
#
loop_
_entity_poly.entity_id
_entity_poly.type
_entity_poly.pdbx_seq_one_letter_code
_entity_poly.pdbx_strand_id
1 'polypeptide(L)'
;MAAAVTVAERYPAPWHDDFNLEISKSLASNKVQGCGEFKYRASSQDKDEYLVYCTADGSTWTAYLVWTAIHKVMGPLKSDPSLQ
;
A
#
# COMPACT_ATOMS: atom_id res chain seq x y z
N MET A 1 15.39 5.49 -23.28
CA MET A 1 14.60 6.31 -22.33
C MET A 1 13.64 5.36 -21.64
N ALA A 2 13.80 5.09 -20.34
CA ALA A 2 12.82 4.28 -19.63
C ALA A 2 11.56 5.13 -19.43
N ALA A 3 10.44 4.72 -20.03
CA ALA A 3 9.15 5.32 -19.70
C ALA A 3 8.93 5.14 -18.19
N ALA A 4 8.59 6.21 -17.49
CA ALA A 4 8.16 6.09 -16.10
C ALA A 4 6.88 5.26 -16.09
N VAL A 5 6.94 4.04 -15.54
CA VAL A 5 5.81 3.14 -15.39
C VAL A 5 4.74 3.83 -14.55
N THR A 6 3.48 3.82 -14.99
CA THR A 6 2.39 4.46 -14.24
C THR A 6 2.15 3.72 -12.92
N VAL A 7 1.48 4.38 -11.97
CA VAL A 7 1.15 3.75 -10.68
C VAL A 7 0.26 2.51 -10.89
N ALA A 8 -0.68 2.54 -11.83
CA ALA A 8 -1.53 1.39 -12.18
C ALA A 8 -0.75 0.21 -12.77
N GLU A 9 0.28 0.47 -13.57
CA GLU A 9 1.15 -0.59 -14.11
C GLU A 9 2.12 -1.14 -13.06
N ARG A 10 2.60 -0.28 -12.13
CA ARG A 10 3.46 -0.71 -11.02
C ARG A 10 2.67 -1.51 -9.98
N TYR A 11 1.42 -1.14 -9.73
CA TYR A 11 0.53 -1.80 -8.77
C TYR A 11 -0.74 -2.27 -9.48
N PRO A 12 -0.65 -3.39 -10.21
CA PRO A 12 -1.76 -3.91 -11.00
C PRO A 12 -2.92 -4.38 -10.10
N ALA A 13 -4.13 -4.35 -10.67
CA ALA A 13 -5.32 -4.95 -10.06
C ALA A 13 -5.17 -6.49 -9.92
N PRO A 14 -5.93 -7.16 -9.03
CA PRO A 14 -6.99 -6.61 -8.17
C PRO A 14 -6.48 -6.02 -6.86
N TRP A 15 -7.34 -5.26 -6.17
CA TRP A 15 -7.13 -4.97 -4.76
C TRP A 15 -7.36 -6.24 -3.94
N HIS A 16 -6.48 -6.48 -2.97
CA HIS A 16 -6.63 -7.52 -1.96
C HIS A 16 -7.07 -6.87 -0.65
N ASP A 17 -8.16 -7.36 -0.06
CA ASP A 17 -8.71 -6.91 1.23
C ASP A 17 -8.60 -7.99 2.33
N ASP A 18 -7.92 -9.10 2.03
CA ASP A 18 -7.63 -10.15 3.01
C ASP A 18 -6.56 -9.73 4.05
N PHE A 19 -6.57 -10.39 5.20
CA PHE A 19 -5.59 -10.14 6.25
C PHE A 19 -4.18 -10.59 5.81
N ASN A 20 -3.27 -9.62 5.74
CA ASN A 20 -1.85 -9.87 5.53
C ASN A 20 -1.03 -9.56 6.79
N LEU A 21 -0.44 -10.60 7.39
CA LEU A 21 0.31 -10.51 8.64
C LEU A 21 1.55 -9.61 8.53
N GLU A 22 2.29 -9.70 7.43
CA GLU A 22 3.57 -8.99 7.29
C GLU A 22 3.36 -7.50 6.99
N ILE A 23 2.31 -7.15 6.24
CA ILE A 23 1.86 -5.76 6.10
C ILE A 23 1.43 -5.22 7.46
N SER A 24 0.61 -5.97 8.20
CA SER A 24 0.10 -5.56 9.52
C SER A 24 1.24 -5.32 10.53
N LYS A 25 2.22 -6.23 10.58
CA LYS A 25 3.44 -6.04 11.40
C LYS A 25 4.20 -4.78 10.99
N SER A 26 4.40 -4.57 9.68
CA SER A 26 5.15 -3.42 9.19
C SER A 26 4.47 -2.09 9.54
N LEU A 27 3.13 -2.01 9.40
CA LEU A 27 2.34 -0.86 9.82
C LEU A 27 2.45 -0.61 11.34
N ALA A 28 2.32 -1.67 12.14
CA ALA A 28 2.41 -1.58 13.59
C ALA A 28 3.81 -1.16 14.08
N SER A 29 4.88 -1.75 13.52
CA SER A 29 6.27 -1.41 13.85
C SER A 29 6.61 0.04 13.53
N ASN A 30 5.99 0.61 12.49
CA ASN A 30 6.13 2.02 12.12
C ASN A 30 5.11 2.93 12.82
N LYS A 31 4.32 2.41 13.76
CA LYS A 31 3.30 3.15 14.53
C LYS A 31 2.30 3.89 13.64
N VAL A 32 1.93 3.30 12.50
CA VAL A 32 0.89 3.87 11.64
C VAL A 32 -0.44 3.83 12.37
N GLN A 33 -1.08 4.99 12.51
CA GLN A 33 -2.38 5.15 13.16
C GLN A 33 -3.48 5.38 12.12
N GLY A 34 -4.75 5.15 12.51
CA GLY A 34 -5.89 5.40 11.62
C GLY A 34 -6.00 4.39 10.47
N CYS A 35 -5.48 3.18 10.67
CA CYS A 35 -5.39 2.12 9.67
C CYS A 35 -6.14 0.90 10.21
N GLY A 36 -7.46 1.06 10.41
CA GLY A 36 -8.33 0.02 10.99
C GLY A 36 -8.74 -1.04 9.96
N GLU A 37 -8.94 -0.60 8.72
CA GLU A 37 -9.16 -1.44 7.55
C GLU A 37 -8.14 -1.08 6.48
N PHE A 38 -7.63 -2.08 5.76
CA PHE A 38 -6.71 -1.84 4.65
C PHE A 38 -6.97 -2.77 3.47
N LYS A 39 -6.60 -2.30 2.28
CA LYS A 39 -6.50 -3.07 1.06
C LYS A 39 -5.15 -2.82 0.40
N TYR A 40 -4.64 -3.79 -0.34
CA TYR A 40 -3.29 -3.70 -0.90
C TYR A 40 -3.18 -4.24 -2.32
N ARG A 41 -2.14 -3.78 -3.03
CA ARG A 41 -1.68 -4.31 -4.32
C ARG A 41 -0.18 -4.55 -4.26
N ALA A 42 0.26 -5.69 -4.77
CA ALA A 42 1.68 -6.00 -4.87
C ALA A 42 2.34 -5.20 -6.00
N SER A 43 3.59 -4.81 -5.81
CA SER A 43 4.39 -4.21 -6.87
C SER A 43 4.72 -5.25 -7.95
N SER A 44 4.62 -4.87 -9.22
CA SER A 44 5.03 -5.67 -10.36
C SER A 44 6.55 -5.64 -10.60
N GLN A 45 7.26 -4.70 -9.97
CA GLN A 45 8.70 -4.49 -10.15
C GLN A 45 9.51 -4.98 -8.96
N ASP A 46 9.00 -4.79 -7.76
CA ASP A 46 9.73 -5.03 -6.52
C ASP A 46 9.04 -6.09 -5.66
N LYS A 47 9.76 -7.18 -5.37
CA LYS A 47 9.24 -8.18 -4.43
C LYS A 47 9.10 -7.57 -3.04
N ASP A 48 8.08 -8.02 -2.31
CA ASP A 48 7.81 -7.60 -0.94
C ASP A 48 7.45 -6.12 -0.75
N GLU A 49 7.26 -5.38 -1.86
CA GLU A 49 6.73 -4.02 -1.91
C GLU A 49 5.23 -4.04 -2.21
N TYR A 50 4.47 -3.31 -1.41
CA TYR A 50 3.03 -3.23 -1.51
C TYR A 50 2.57 -1.78 -1.46
N LEU A 51 1.62 -1.43 -2.34
CA LEU A 51 0.81 -0.24 -2.17
C LEU A 51 -0.36 -0.60 -1.27
N VAL A 52 -0.44 0.03 -0.11
CA VAL A 52 -1.47 -0.19 0.89
C VAL A 52 -2.33 1.06 0.98
N TYR A 53 -3.63 0.90 0.76
CA TYR A 53 -4.61 1.92 1.08
C TYR A 53 -5.25 1.53 2.40
N CYS A 54 -5.28 2.42 3.37
CA CYS A 54 -6.00 2.17 4.61
C CYS A 54 -6.83 3.34 5.08
N THR A 55 -7.80 3.01 5.92
CA THR A 55 -8.83 3.92 6.41
C THR A 55 -9.15 3.62 7.87
N ALA A 56 -9.58 4.67 8.59
CA ALA A 56 -10.11 4.57 9.94
C ALA A 56 -11.64 4.57 9.97
N ASP A 57 -12.26 5.12 8.92
CA ASP A 57 -13.67 5.49 8.84
C ASP A 57 -14.40 4.87 7.63
N GLY A 58 -13.71 4.04 6.84
CA GLY A 58 -14.23 3.44 5.61
C GLY A 58 -14.32 4.41 4.42
N SER A 59 -14.20 5.72 4.66
CA SER A 59 -14.47 6.78 3.68
C SER A 59 -13.20 7.50 3.25
N THR A 60 -12.29 7.77 4.18
CA THR A 60 -11.04 8.47 3.92
C THR A 60 -9.90 7.45 3.78
N TRP A 61 -9.46 7.23 2.55
CA TRP A 61 -8.38 6.28 2.25
C TRP A 61 -7.05 7.00 2.11
N THR A 62 -6.08 6.57 2.90
CA THR A 62 -4.70 7.08 2.89
C THR A 62 -3.77 6.01 2.32
N ALA A 63 -2.90 6.41 1.40
CA ALA A 63 -1.98 5.51 0.73
C ALA A 63 -0.63 5.42 1.46
N TYR A 64 -0.04 4.24 1.48
CA TYR A 64 1.29 3.94 2.01
C TYR A 64 2.01 2.96 1.09
N LEU A 65 3.33 3.08 0.98
CA LEU A 65 4.18 2.03 0.46
C LEU A 65 4.78 1.23 1.61
N VAL A 66 4.69 -0.09 1.53
CA VAL A 66 5.12 -1.01 2.58
C VAL A 66 6.10 -2.01 1.97
N TRP A 67 7.31 -2.04 2.50
CA TRP A 67 8.31 -3.07 2.18
C TRP A 67 8.39 -4.04 3.35
N THR A 68 7.76 -5.20 3.19
CA THR A 68 7.61 -6.19 4.26
C THR A 68 8.94 -6.85 4.63
N ALA A 69 9.84 -7.07 3.66
CA ALA A 69 11.15 -7.68 3.90
C ALA A 69 12.06 -6.90 4.86
N ILE A 70 11.89 -5.57 4.93
CA ILE A 70 12.67 -4.67 5.80
C ILE A 70 11.79 -3.92 6.81
N HIS A 71 10.51 -4.28 6.91
CA HIS A 71 9.49 -3.59 7.72
C HIS A 71 9.52 -2.06 7.59
N LYS A 72 9.69 -1.56 6.37
CA LYS A 72 9.71 -0.11 6.09
C LYS A 72 8.34 0.34 5.60
N VAL A 73 7.87 1.48 6.08
CA VAL A 73 6.66 2.14 5.59
C VAL A 73 7.01 3.55 5.12
N MET A 74 6.47 3.95 3.97
CA MET A 74 6.58 5.31 3.45
C MET A 74 5.19 5.87 3.17
N GLY A 75 4.93 7.07 3.68
CA GLY A 75 3.66 7.75 3.59
C GLY A 75 3.41 8.62 4.82
N PRO A 76 2.22 9.23 4.94
CA PRO A 76 1.09 9.10 4.03
C PRO A 76 1.34 9.69 2.63
N LEU A 77 0.81 9.03 1.59
CA LEU A 77 0.87 9.45 0.20
C LEU A 77 -0.52 9.90 -0.27
N LYS A 78 -0.57 10.77 -1.29
CA LYS A 78 -1.83 11.08 -1.98
C LYS A 78 -2.28 9.83 -2.74
N SER A 79 -3.56 9.46 -2.58
CA SER A 79 -4.18 8.42 -3.38
C SER A 79 -4.14 8.81 -4.86
N ASP A 80 -3.65 7.91 -5.71
CA ASP A 80 -3.62 8.15 -7.16
C ASP A 80 -5.02 7.89 -7.76
N PRO A 81 -5.61 8.84 -8.50
CA PRO A 81 -6.93 8.70 -9.10
C PRO A 81 -7.01 7.58 -10.16
N SER A 82 -5.88 7.14 -10.72
CA SER A 82 -5.83 6.00 -11.67
C SER A 82 -6.08 4.64 -11.01
N LEU A 83 -6.10 4.59 -9.67
CA LEU A 83 -6.30 3.37 -8.88
C LEU A 83 -7.68 3.28 -8.21
N GLN A 84 -8.57 4.26 -8.44
CA GLN A 84 -9.92 4.30 -7.89
C GLN A 84 -10.83 3.22 -8.49
#